data_AF-B3C640-F1
#
_entry.id   AF-B3C640-F1
#
_cell.length_a   1.000
_cell.length_b   1.000
_cell.length_c   1.000
_cell.angle_alpha   90.00
_cell.angle_beta   90.00
_cell.angle_gamma   90.00
#
_symmetry.space_group_name_H-M   'P 1'
#
loop_
_entity.id
_entity.type
_entity.pdbx_description
1 polymer ?
#
loop_
_entity_poly.entity_id
_entity_poly.type
_entity_poly.pdbx_seq_one_letter_code
_entity_poly.pdbx_strand_id
1 'polypeptide(L)'
;MRQLFVILLALGIGMPVNAKQITFTKKGGTHYCMSGQDTLVVQTALKEHYILSIAPYKGDKACAISYTFDDGLAEQYSLVAPQFEKRGFRGTFAINGSKINSDGGLTTDTTRMSWEQVKDLSDRGHEISNHGWKHKNFARFPLEEIREDIYKNDSAIFANTGVMPRTFVYPNNNKKEEAKKIAVQNRVGTRTKQRSIGSKSTPQNLEAWVNTLIETNDWGVGMTHGLTYGYDAFRNPQRFWDHLDQVKAKEDKIWVGTFREVAAYVEEKGATQLDIVCEKNHLRITPELTLDKELFIEPLTLVIKGKQIKKISVRQDGKKLPVLLHTDKAVFDFNPYGGVIEVNLK
;
A
#
# COMPACT_ATOMS: atom_id res chain seq x y z
N MET A 1 -34.04 4.42 7.19
CA MET A 1 -33.21 3.24 7.48
C MET A 1 -32.59 3.42 8.86
N ARG A 2 -32.83 2.46 9.76
CA ARG A 2 -32.61 2.57 11.22
C ARG A 2 -31.12 2.56 11.58
N GLN A 3 -30.61 3.65 12.15
CA GLN A 3 -29.33 3.68 12.86
C GLN A 3 -29.50 3.00 14.21
N LEU A 4 -28.77 1.92 14.46
CA LEU A 4 -28.75 1.25 15.76
C LEU A 4 -27.86 2.05 16.73
N PHE A 5 -28.46 3.02 17.43
CA PHE A 5 -27.88 3.64 18.62
C PHE A 5 -27.91 2.60 19.76
N VAL A 6 -26.80 1.89 19.99
CA VAL A 6 -26.67 0.99 21.15
C VAL A 6 -25.58 1.54 22.08
N ILE A 7 -26.07 2.22 23.11
CA ILE A 7 -25.44 2.46 24.43
C ILE A 7 -24.05 3.14 24.39
N LEU A 8 -24.04 4.47 24.21
CA LEU A 8 -22.89 5.32 24.58
C LEU A 8 -23.28 6.59 25.36
N LEU A 9 -24.52 6.69 25.83
CA LEU A 9 -25.01 7.89 26.53
C LEU A 9 -24.62 7.97 28.02
N ALA A 10 -23.95 6.96 28.59
CA ALA A 10 -23.52 6.99 29.99
C ALA A 10 -22.05 7.41 30.21
N LEU A 11 -21.26 7.64 29.15
CA LEU A 11 -19.78 7.75 29.28
C LEU A 11 -19.16 9.08 28.84
N GLY A 12 -19.91 10.05 28.31
CA GLY A 12 -19.36 11.38 27.99
C GLY A 12 -18.24 11.40 26.92
N ILE A 13 -18.07 10.30 26.16
CA ILE A 13 -17.05 10.21 25.11
C ILE A 13 -17.69 10.69 23.80
N GLY A 14 -17.35 11.90 23.36
CA GLY A 14 -17.83 12.53 22.13
C GLY A 14 -17.15 12.03 20.85
N MET A 15 -17.04 10.72 20.64
CA MET A 15 -16.54 10.16 19.36
C MET A 15 -17.55 9.18 18.75
N PRO A 16 -17.85 9.29 17.44
CA PRO A 16 -18.73 8.34 16.76
C PRO A 16 -18.03 6.97 16.67
N VAL A 17 -18.61 5.96 17.33
CA VAL A 17 -18.20 4.55 17.23
C VAL A 17 -19.12 3.86 16.24
N ASN A 18 -18.58 3.34 15.14
CA ASN A 18 -19.34 2.65 14.09
C ASN A 18 -19.18 1.14 14.22
N ALA A 19 -19.58 0.58 15.37
CA ALA A 19 -19.64 -0.87 15.54
C ALA A 19 -20.95 -1.38 14.95
N LYS A 20 -20.89 -2.33 14.00
CA LYS A 20 -22.09 -2.80 13.28
C LYS A 20 -23.03 -3.65 14.16
N GLN A 21 -22.51 -4.29 15.22
CA GLN A 21 -23.31 -5.10 16.14
C GLN A 21 -22.58 -5.33 17.48
N ILE A 22 -23.30 -5.20 18.60
CA ILE A 22 -22.82 -5.57 19.95
C ILE A 22 -23.79 -6.62 20.50
N THR A 23 -23.27 -7.73 21.02
CA THR A 23 -24.10 -8.76 21.65
C THR A 23 -23.41 -9.33 22.90
N PHE A 24 -24.17 -9.53 23.97
CA PHE A 24 -23.67 -10.09 25.23
C PHE A 24 -23.92 -11.61 25.27
N THR A 25 -22.91 -12.40 25.59
CA THR A 25 -23.04 -13.86 25.70
C THR A 25 -23.39 -14.29 27.13
N LYS A 26 -24.11 -15.42 27.27
CA LYS A 26 -24.46 -16.02 28.58
C LYS A 26 -23.23 -16.35 29.45
N LYS A 27 -22.02 -16.41 28.87
CA LYS A 27 -20.75 -16.68 29.58
C LYS A 27 -20.00 -15.41 30.03
N GLY A 28 -20.58 -14.21 29.83
CA GLY A 28 -20.01 -12.95 30.31
C GLY A 28 -18.98 -12.30 29.38
N GLY A 29 -18.80 -12.81 28.15
CA GLY A 29 -17.99 -12.16 27.11
C GLY A 29 -18.83 -11.22 26.23
N THR A 30 -18.25 -10.09 25.84
CA THR A 30 -18.88 -9.15 24.89
C THR A 30 -18.38 -9.42 23.47
N HIS A 31 -19.30 -9.53 22.53
CA HIS A 31 -19.01 -9.78 21.11
C HIS A 31 -19.20 -8.51 20.29
N TYR A 32 -18.24 -8.24 19.40
CA TYR A 32 -18.23 -7.09 18.50
C TYR A 32 -17.88 -7.52 17.07
N CYS A 33 -18.46 -6.84 16.08
CA CYS A 33 -18.09 -6.96 14.67
C CYS A 33 -17.78 -5.58 14.10
N MET A 34 -16.65 -5.42 13.43
CA MET A 34 -16.22 -4.17 12.79
C MET A 34 -15.64 -4.41 11.40
N SER A 35 -15.81 -3.45 10.48
CA SER A 35 -15.04 -3.45 9.23
C SER A 35 -13.64 -2.87 9.48
N GLY A 36 -12.69 -3.17 8.60
CA GLY A 36 -11.33 -2.62 8.66
C GLY A 36 -11.25 -1.12 8.42
N GLN A 37 -12.37 -0.47 8.09
CA GLN A 37 -12.50 0.98 8.01
C GLN A 37 -12.99 1.60 9.33
N ASP A 38 -13.53 0.80 10.25
CA ASP A 38 -14.12 1.28 11.49
C ASP A 38 -13.07 1.41 12.61
N THR A 39 -13.46 2.13 13.66
CA THR A 39 -12.76 2.16 14.95
C THR A 39 -13.72 1.65 16.01
N LEU A 40 -13.24 0.74 16.86
CA LEU A 40 -14.04 0.09 17.89
C LEU A 40 -13.54 0.46 19.30
N VAL A 41 -14.44 0.87 20.18
CA VAL A 41 -14.15 1.00 21.61
C VAL A 41 -14.57 -0.28 22.32
N VAL A 42 -13.61 -0.98 22.90
CA VAL A 42 -13.83 -2.20 23.69
C VAL A 42 -13.69 -1.87 25.17
N GLN A 43 -14.66 -2.31 25.97
CA GLN A 43 -14.59 -2.23 27.43
C GLN A 43 -14.28 -3.62 28.01
N THR A 44 -13.32 -3.69 28.92
CA THR A 44 -13.01 -4.94 29.66
C THR A 44 -13.89 -5.11 30.89
N ALA A 45 -13.88 -6.31 31.46
CA ALA A 45 -14.55 -6.58 32.74
C ALA A 45 -14.01 -5.70 33.90
N LEU A 46 -12.78 -5.16 33.78
CA LEU A 46 -12.17 -4.23 34.73
C LEU A 46 -12.55 -2.76 34.47
N LYS A 47 -13.49 -2.50 33.56
CA LYS A 47 -13.89 -1.16 33.10
C LYS A 47 -12.77 -0.35 32.44
N GLU A 48 -11.71 -1.03 31.99
CA GLU A 48 -10.69 -0.41 31.15
C GLU A 48 -11.23 -0.30 29.72
N HIS A 49 -10.88 0.79 29.04
CA HIS A 49 -11.32 1.05 27.67
C HIS A 49 -10.12 1.01 26.74
N TYR A 50 -10.27 0.26 25.65
CA TYR A 50 -9.29 0.14 24.59
C TYR A 50 -9.94 0.55 23.27
N ILE A 51 -9.16 1.22 22.41
CA ILE A 51 -9.60 1.56 21.06
C ILE A 51 -8.86 0.66 20.08
N LEU A 52 -9.61 -0.14 19.32
CA LEU A 52 -9.09 -1.06 18.32
C LEU A 52 -9.37 -0.51 16.91
N SER A 53 -8.36 -0.58 16.04
CA SER A 53 -8.48 -0.23 14.63
C SER A 53 -7.43 -0.95 13.80
N ILE A 54 -7.73 -1.24 12.53
CA ILE A 54 -6.69 -1.52 11.54
C ILE A 54 -6.08 -0.19 11.13
N ALA A 55 -4.75 -0.07 11.22
CA ALA A 55 -4.03 1.15 10.91
C ALA A 55 -4.26 1.60 9.45
N PRO A 56 -4.28 2.91 9.17
CA PRO A 56 -4.34 3.43 7.80
C PRO A 56 -3.27 2.85 6.88
N TYR A 57 -2.06 2.66 7.41
CA TYR A 57 -0.89 2.15 6.72
C TYR A 57 -0.04 1.28 7.63
N LYS A 58 0.80 0.44 7.02
CA LYS A 58 1.71 -0.48 7.69
C LYS A 58 2.50 0.20 8.80
N GLY A 59 2.53 -0.39 10.00
CA GLY A 59 3.27 0.13 11.14
C GLY A 59 2.67 1.39 11.78
N ASP A 60 1.37 1.64 11.58
CA ASP A 60 0.66 2.82 12.08
C ASP A 60 1.26 4.14 11.61
N LYS A 61 1.70 4.15 10.35
CA LYS A 61 2.16 5.36 9.65
C LYS A 61 0.97 6.23 9.30
N ALA A 62 1.18 7.55 9.33
CA ALA A 62 0.16 8.54 9.02
C ALA A 62 -0.20 8.49 7.54
N CYS A 63 0.80 8.39 6.67
CA CYS A 63 0.62 8.36 5.22
C CYS A 63 1.49 7.31 4.54
N ALA A 64 1.21 7.07 3.25
CA ALA A 64 2.07 6.26 2.40
C ALA A 64 2.49 7.01 1.14
N ILE A 65 3.66 6.67 0.61
CA ILE A 65 4.16 7.19 -0.66
C ILE A 65 4.66 6.04 -1.53
N SER A 66 4.18 5.97 -2.76
CA SER A 66 4.71 5.08 -3.80
C SER A 66 5.34 5.88 -4.92
N TYR A 67 6.59 5.57 -5.25
CA TYR A 67 7.30 6.18 -6.37
C TYR A 67 7.29 5.25 -7.58
N THR A 68 6.75 5.76 -8.68
CA THR A 68 6.59 5.05 -9.95
C THR A 68 7.45 5.70 -11.02
N PHE A 69 8.15 4.87 -11.80
CA PHE A 69 9.06 5.27 -12.86
C PHE A 69 8.60 4.65 -14.17
N ASP A 70 8.21 5.49 -15.12
CA ASP A 70 7.55 5.05 -16.34
C ASP A 70 8.55 4.78 -17.47
N ASP A 71 8.14 3.89 -18.37
CA ASP A 71 8.81 3.51 -19.61
C ASP A 71 10.15 2.74 -19.50
N GLY A 72 10.62 2.38 -18.31
CA GLY A 72 11.80 1.53 -18.16
C GLY A 72 13.10 2.10 -18.75
N LEU A 73 13.38 3.40 -18.54
CA LEU A 73 14.66 4.01 -18.95
C LEU A 73 15.84 3.37 -18.20
N ALA A 74 16.99 3.22 -18.86
CA ALA A 74 18.16 2.57 -18.28
C ALA A 74 18.69 3.27 -17.01
N GLU A 75 18.52 4.59 -16.90
CA GLU A 75 18.92 5.34 -15.69
C GLU A 75 18.06 5.04 -14.46
N GLN A 76 16.87 4.48 -14.64
CA GLN A 76 16.05 3.99 -13.53
C GLN A 76 16.73 2.79 -12.86
N TYR A 77 17.38 1.92 -13.65
CA TYR A 77 18.20 0.84 -13.14
C TYR A 77 19.48 1.37 -12.48
N SER A 78 20.26 2.19 -13.20
CA SER A 78 21.63 2.53 -12.79
C SER A 78 21.72 3.64 -11.74
N LEU A 79 20.73 4.54 -11.65
CA LEU A 79 20.74 5.68 -10.73
C LEU A 79 19.65 5.58 -9.66
N VAL A 80 18.39 5.32 -10.06
CA VAL A 80 17.25 5.33 -9.13
C VAL A 80 17.32 4.17 -8.14
N ALA A 81 17.42 2.93 -8.63
CA ALA A 81 17.34 1.77 -7.76
C ALA A 81 18.40 1.78 -6.64
N PRO A 82 19.70 2.05 -6.91
CA PRO A 82 20.71 2.13 -5.86
C PRO A 82 20.43 3.23 -4.82
N GLN A 83 19.85 4.36 -5.23
CA GLN A 83 19.53 5.46 -4.32
C GLN A 83 18.30 5.16 -3.44
N PHE A 84 17.34 4.40 -3.96
CA PHE A 84 16.22 3.88 -3.17
C PHE A 84 16.71 2.87 -2.13
N GLU A 85 17.55 1.93 -2.55
CA GLU A 85 18.08 0.88 -1.68
C GLU A 85 18.91 1.43 -0.51
N LYS A 86 19.73 2.46 -0.75
CA LYS A 86 20.48 3.18 0.30
C LYS A 86 19.59 3.71 1.44
N ARG A 87 18.32 3.96 1.16
CA ARG A 87 17.33 4.49 2.12
C ARG A 87 16.39 3.39 2.65
N GLY A 88 16.55 2.16 2.19
CA GLY A 88 15.69 1.02 2.50
C GLY A 88 14.37 1.02 1.72
N PHE A 89 14.28 1.79 0.63
CA PHE A 89 13.07 1.89 -0.19
C PHE A 89 13.09 0.92 -1.36
N ARG A 90 11.90 0.65 -1.91
CA ARG A 90 11.69 0.00 -3.20
C ARG A 90 10.74 0.84 -4.04
N GLY A 91 11.13 1.12 -5.28
CA GLY A 91 10.30 1.78 -6.29
C GLY A 91 9.55 0.79 -7.18
N THR A 92 8.62 1.34 -7.95
CA THR A 92 7.84 0.62 -8.98
C THR A 92 8.28 1.07 -10.37
N PHE A 93 8.70 0.13 -11.21
CA PHE A 93 9.15 0.41 -12.58
C PHE A 93 8.10 -0.10 -13.57
N ALA A 94 7.48 0.81 -14.31
CA ALA A 94 6.43 0.50 -15.26
C ALA A 94 7.04 0.28 -16.65
N ILE A 95 6.98 -0.97 -17.12
CA ILE A 95 7.74 -1.43 -18.29
C ILE A 95 6.87 -1.45 -19.53
N ASN A 96 7.38 -0.86 -20.62
CA ASN A 96 6.84 -0.98 -21.97
C ASN A 96 7.65 -1.98 -22.79
N GLY A 97 7.27 -3.26 -22.75
CA GLY A 97 8.12 -4.36 -23.20
C GLY A 97 8.63 -4.28 -24.65
N SER A 98 7.93 -3.59 -25.56
CA SER A 98 8.42 -3.43 -26.94
C SER A 98 9.66 -2.52 -27.07
N LYS A 99 10.01 -1.80 -26.01
CA LYS A 99 11.15 -0.87 -25.95
C LYS A 99 12.33 -1.44 -25.16
N ILE A 100 12.13 -2.46 -24.34
CA ILE A 100 13.22 -3.12 -23.62
C ILE A 100 14.14 -3.83 -24.64
N ASN A 101 15.45 -3.70 -24.48
CA ASN A 101 16.47 -4.13 -25.45
C ASN A 101 16.37 -3.46 -26.85
N SER A 102 15.64 -2.36 -27.04
CA SER A 102 15.44 -1.81 -28.40
C SER A 102 16.57 -0.95 -28.94
N ASP A 103 17.49 -0.48 -28.09
CA ASP A 103 18.44 0.57 -28.47
C ASP A 103 19.74 0.04 -29.13
N GLY A 104 19.85 -1.28 -29.33
CA GLY A 104 20.97 -1.89 -30.05
C GLY A 104 22.36 -1.61 -29.43
N GLY A 105 22.41 -1.27 -28.13
CA GLY A 105 23.64 -0.90 -27.43
C GLY A 105 24.03 0.58 -27.53
N LEU A 106 23.23 1.42 -28.19
CA LEU A 106 23.47 2.87 -28.30
C LEU A 106 22.84 3.60 -27.11
N THR A 107 23.62 4.44 -26.42
CA THR A 107 23.09 5.35 -25.40
C THR A 107 22.53 6.61 -26.06
N THR A 108 21.21 6.77 -25.99
CA THR A 108 20.45 7.96 -26.43
C THR A 108 19.71 8.59 -25.25
N ASP A 109 19.04 9.72 -25.48
CA ASP A 109 18.15 10.39 -24.51
C ASP A 109 16.86 9.62 -24.20
N THR A 110 16.72 8.38 -24.71
CA THR A 110 15.60 7.48 -24.46
C THR A 110 16.02 6.04 -24.19
N THR A 111 17.32 5.82 -23.89
CA THR A 111 17.89 4.48 -23.63
C THR A 111 17.06 3.71 -22.61
N ARG A 112 16.72 2.47 -22.94
CA ARG A 112 15.88 1.56 -22.17
C ARG A 112 16.72 0.49 -21.50
N MET A 113 16.16 -0.07 -20.44
CA MET A 113 16.76 -1.22 -19.78
C MET A 113 16.87 -2.43 -20.71
N SER A 114 17.72 -3.37 -20.33
CA SER A 114 17.65 -4.75 -20.80
C SER A 114 16.69 -5.60 -19.98
N TRP A 115 16.23 -6.73 -20.53
CA TRP A 115 15.43 -7.68 -19.74
C TRP A 115 16.20 -8.24 -18.55
N GLU A 116 17.52 -8.39 -18.66
CA GLU A 116 18.39 -8.77 -17.53
C GLU A 116 18.35 -7.72 -16.42
N GLN A 117 18.41 -6.43 -16.76
CA GLN A 117 18.28 -5.33 -15.79
C GLN A 117 16.88 -5.28 -15.16
N VAL A 118 15.82 -5.52 -15.94
CA VAL A 118 14.44 -5.59 -15.42
C VAL A 118 14.29 -6.78 -14.45
N LYS A 119 14.87 -7.95 -14.80
CA LYS A 119 14.89 -9.12 -13.91
C LYS A 119 15.66 -8.81 -12.63
N ASP A 120 16.85 -8.24 -12.73
CA ASP A 120 17.68 -7.91 -11.56
C ASP A 120 16.97 -6.93 -10.60
N LEU A 121 16.25 -5.93 -11.13
CA LEU A 121 15.39 -5.06 -10.29
C LEU A 121 14.34 -5.87 -9.53
N SER A 122 13.65 -6.78 -10.23
CA SER A 122 12.66 -7.67 -9.63
C SER A 122 13.27 -8.53 -8.53
N ASP A 123 14.44 -9.14 -8.78
CA ASP A 123 15.14 -10.00 -7.82
C ASP A 123 15.59 -9.22 -6.57
N ARG A 124 15.91 -7.92 -6.71
CA ARG A 124 16.23 -7.01 -5.60
C ARG A 124 15.01 -6.51 -4.82
N GLY A 125 13.81 -6.93 -5.22
CA GLY A 125 12.55 -6.62 -4.53
C GLY A 125 11.89 -5.32 -5.00
N HIS A 126 12.31 -4.76 -6.12
CA HIS A 126 11.55 -3.69 -6.76
C HIS A 126 10.32 -4.23 -7.48
N GLU A 127 9.26 -3.44 -7.56
CA GLU A 127 8.07 -3.83 -8.28
C GLU A 127 8.26 -3.59 -9.78
N ILE A 128 7.94 -4.60 -10.60
CA ILE A 128 7.80 -4.46 -12.04
C ILE A 128 6.31 -4.40 -12.39
N SER A 129 5.89 -3.28 -12.97
CA SER A 129 4.51 -3.01 -13.36
C SER A 129 4.35 -3.03 -14.89
N ASN A 130 3.14 -3.32 -15.36
CA ASN A 130 2.84 -3.31 -16.79
C ASN A 130 2.46 -1.88 -17.26
N HIS A 131 3.15 -1.39 -18.30
CA HIS A 131 2.89 -0.11 -18.94
C HIS A 131 2.45 -0.22 -20.42
N GLY A 132 1.78 -1.33 -20.77
CA GLY A 132 1.42 -1.69 -22.14
C GLY A 132 2.61 -2.13 -22.99
N TRP A 133 2.40 -3.02 -23.96
CA TRP A 133 3.49 -3.53 -24.81
C TRP A 133 4.07 -2.42 -25.69
N LYS A 134 3.25 -1.74 -26.49
CA LYS A 134 3.66 -0.64 -27.40
C LYS A 134 3.37 0.75 -26.86
N HIS A 135 3.02 0.90 -25.58
CA HIS A 135 2.62 2.17 -25.00
C HIS A 135 1.45 2.81 -25.79
N LYS A 136 0.40 2.02 -26.09
CA LYS A 136 -0.80 2.49 -26.81
C LYS A 136 -1.62 3.44 -25.94
N ASN A 137 -2.21 4.47 -26.52
CA ASN A 137 -3.13 5.36 -25.79
C ASN A 137 -4.50 4.69 -25.59
N PHE A 138 -4.81 4.25 -24.37
CA PHE A 138 -6.00 3.43 -24.10
C PHE A 138 -7.34 4.18 -24.23
N ALA A 139 -7.32 5.50 -24.41
CA ALA A 139 -8.53 6.26 -24.76
C ALA A 139 -8.86 6.21 -26.26
N ARG A 140 -7.88 5.85 -27.12
CA ARG A 140 -8.00 5.99 -28.58
C ARG A 140 -8.07 4.67 -29.34
N PHE A 141 -7.52 3.59 -28.80
CA PHE A 141 -7.45 2.31 -29.48
C PHE A 141 -8.69 1.41 -29.24
N PRO A 142 -9.02 0.48 -30.17
CA PRO A 142 -10.03 -0.55 -29.96
C PRO A 142 -9.76 -1.41 -28.73
N LEU A 143 -10.81 -1.97 -28.11
CA LEU A 143 -10.67 -2.74 -26.86
C LEU A 143 -9.86 -4.03 -27.04
N GLU A 144 -9.98 -4.69 -28.19
CA GLU A 144 -9.21 -5.89 -28.47
C GLU A 144 -7.72 -5.59 -28.59
N GLU A 145 -7.38 -4.50 -29.27
CA GLU A 145 -6.01 -4.03 -29.37
C GLU A 145 -5.39 -3.63 -28.03
N ILE A 146 -6.21 -3.12 -27.10
CA ILE A 146 -5.80 -2.81 -25.74
C ILE A 146 -5.57 -4.10 -24.95
N ARG A 147 -6.48 -5.06 -25.06
CA ARG A 147 -6.35 -6.37 -24.42
C ARG A 147 -5.07 -7.08 -24.84
N GLU A 148 -4.80 -7.13 -26.14
CA GLU A 148 -3.57 -7.71 -26.68
C GLU A 148 -2.33 -6.98 -26.15
N ASP A 149 -2.35 -5.65 -26.12
CA ASP A 149 -1.22 -4.82 -25.65
C ASP A 149 -0.90 -5.07 -24.16
N ILE A 150 -1.94 -5.26 -23.33
CA ILE A 150 -1.78 -5.62 -21.91
C ILE A 150 -1.20 -7.03 -21.79
N TYR A 151 -1.86 -8.04 -22.36
CA TYR A 151 -1.51 -9.44 -22.16
C TYR A 151 -0.16 -9.82 -22.76
N LYS A 152 0.20 -9.21 -23.89
CA LYS A 152 1.53 -9.38 -24.48
C LYS A 152 2.62 -8.88 -23.56
N ASN A 153 2.40 -7.74 -22.90
CA ASN A 153 3.37 -7.19 -21.96
C ASN A 153 3.41 -7.97 -20.65
N ASP A 154 2.26 -8.45 -20.15
CA ASP A 154 2.21 -9.38 -19.00
C ASP A 154 3.06 -10.62 -19.28
N SER A 155 2.86 -11.23 -20.46
CA SER A 155 3.58 -12.42 -20.88
C SER A 155 5.09 -12.16 -21.01
N ALA A 156 5.47 -11.02 -21.58
CA ALA A 156 6.88 -10.66 -21.73
C ALA A 156 7.57 -10.41 -20.39
N ILE A 157 6.93 -9.68 -19.46
CA ILE A 157 7.47 -9.46 -18.12
C ILE A 157 7.61 -10.81 -17.41
N PHE A 158 6.56 -11.61 -17.37
CA PHE A 158 6.59 -12.92 -16.70
C PHE A 158 7.66 -13.85 -17.28
N ALA A 159 7.79 -13.93 -18.60
CA ALA A 159 8.79 -14.78 -19.24
C ALA A 159 10.24 -14.38 -18.92
N ASN A 160 10.50 -13.09 -18.67
CA ASN A 160 11.85 -12.58 -18.41
C ASN A 160 12.18 -12.46 -16.91
N THR A 161 11.19 -12.26 -16.05
CA THR A 161 11.41 -12.05 -14.61
C THR A 161 10.95 -13.21 -13.73
N GLY A 162 10.05 -14.06 -14.23
CA GLY A 162 9.34 -15.07 -13.43
C GLY A 162 8.23 -14.50 -12.56
N VAL A 163 7.97 -13.18 -12.62
CA VAL A 163 6.99 -12.48 -11.77
C VAL A 163 5.88 -11.91 -12.64
N MET A 164 4.62 -12.27 -12.33
CA MET A 164 3.45 -11.71 -13.01
C MET A 164 3.19 -10.29 -12.47
N PRO A 165 3.15 -9.25 -13.33
CA PRO A 165 2.84 -7.90 -12.88
C PRO A 165 1.41 -7.83 -12.33
N ARG A 166 1.29 -7.49 -11.04
CA ARG A 166 0.00 -7.38 -10.32
C ARG A 166 -0.57 -5.97 -10.30
N THR A 167 0.05 -5.06 -11.04
CA THR A 167 -0.40 -3.67 -11.18
C THR A 167 -0.30 -3.22 -12.63
N PHE A 168 -1.01 -2.14 -12.94
CA PHE A 168 -1.00 -1.55 -14.28
C PHE A 168 -0.89 -0.03 -14.22
N VAL A 169 -0.04 0.51 -15.08
CA VAL A 169 0.13 1.94 -15.27
C VAL A 169 -0.31 2.29 -16.69
N TYR A 170 -1.25 3.22 -16.83
CA TYR A 170 -1.80 3.56 -18.13
C TYR A 170 -0.85 4.43 -18.96
N PRO A 171 -0.48 4.03 -20.19
CA PRO A 171 0.23 4.90 -21.12
C PRO A 171 -0.46 6.26 -21.26
N ASN A 172 0.33 7.33 -21.30
CA ASN A 172 -0.15 8.71 -21.33
C ASN A 172 -1.11 9.11 -20.19
N ASN A 173 -1.21 8.29 -19.12
CA ASN A 173 -2.19 8.43 -18.03
C ASN A 173 -3.66 8.52 -18.51
N ASN A 174 -3.96 8.04 -19.72
CA ASN A 174 -5.25 8.22 -20.38
C ASN A 174 -5.91 6.87 -20.68
N LYS A 175 -7.22 6.78 -20.41
CA LYS A 175 -8.00 5.56 -20.55
C LYS A 175 -9.49 5.87 -20.67
N LYS A 176 -10.22 4.99 -21.34
CA LYS A 176 -11.69 4.87 -21.25
C LYS A 176 -12.08 3.81 -20.22
N GLU A 177 -13.30 3.89 -19.69
CA GLU A 177 -13.76 3.01 -18.62
C GLU A 177 -13.75 1.52 -19.01
N GLU A 178 -14.05 1.19 -20.27
CA GLU A 178 -14.01 -0.17 -20.78
C GLU A 178 -12.59 -0.72 -20.83
N ALA A 179 -11.60 0.11 -21.15
CA ALA A 179 -10.19 -0.28 -21.13
C ALA A 179 -9.70 -0.51 -19.70
N LYS A 180 -10.15 0.31 -18.74
CA LYS A 180 -9.89 0.11 -17.31
C LYS A 180 -10.43 -1.24 -16.83
N LYS A 181 -11.63 -1.65 -17.23
CA LYS A 181 -12.20 -2.98 -16.87
C LYS A 181 -11.32 -4.15 -17.32
N ILE A 182 -10.60 -4.01 -18.43
CA ILE A 182 -9.65 -5.03 -18.90
C ILE A 182 -8.37 -4.96 -18.05
N ALA A 183 -7.83 -3.75 -17.85
CA ALA A 183 -6.58 -3.54 -17.14
C ALA A 183 -6.64 -3.96 -15.66
N VAL A 184 -7.80 -3.90 -14.99
CA VAL A 184 -7.92 -4.28 -13.56
C VAL A 184 -7.95 -5.80 -13.33
N GLN A 185 -8.16 -6.61 -14.36
CA GLN A 185 -8.27 -8.07 -14.20
C GLN A 185 -6.97 -8.65 -13.65
N ASN A 186 -7.06 -9.57 -12.68
CA ASN A 186 -5.90 -10.30 -12.12
C ASN A 186 -4.81 -9.40 -11.48
N ARG A 187 -5.23 -8.26 -10.90
CA ARG A 187 -4.37 -7.22 -10.33
C ARG A 187 -4.90 -6.68 -9.02
N VAL A 188 -3.99 -6.19 -8.18
CA VAL A 188 -4.32 -5.54 -6.90
C VAL A 188 -4.62 -4.05 -7.07
N GLY A 189 -4.20 -3.44 -8.19
CA GLY A 189 -4.47 -2.03 -8.44
C GLY A 189 -4.01 -1.55 -9.82
N THR A 190 -4.57 -0.43 -10.26
CA THR A 190 -4.10 0.29 -11.45
C THR A 190 -3.92 1.77 -11.11
N ARG A 191 -2.87 2.42 -11.63
CA ARG A 191 -2.53 3.80 -11.27
C ARG A 191 -3.53 4.78 -11.89
N THR A 192 -4.54 5.15 -11.12
CA THR A 192 -5.62 6.08 -11.54
C THR A 192 -5.44 7.50 -11.01
N LYS A 193 -4.58 7.67 -10.00
CA LYS A 193 -4.15 8.95 -9.44
C LYS A 193 -2.64 8.96 -9.33
N GLN A 194 -2.02 10.10 -9.64
CA GLN A 194 -0.58 10.31 -9.55
C GLN A 194 -0.26 11.79 -9.59
N ARG A 195 0.91 12.15 -9.08
CA ARG A 195 1.50 13.48 -9.18
C ARG A 195 2.82 13.39 -9.93
N SER A 196 3.02 14.23 -10.94
CA SER A 196 4.36 14.42 -11.53
C SER A 196 5.29 15.01 -10.47
N ILE A 197 6.44 14.36 -10.28
CA ILE A 197 7.50 14.82 -9.38
C ILE A 197 8.74 15.31 -10.13
N GLY A 198 8.75 15.25 -11.47
CA GLY A 198 9.90 15.53 -12.31
C GLY A 198 10.21 17.02 -12.53
N SER A 199 10.37 17.40 -13.80
CA SER A 199 10.99 18.64 -14.27
C SER A 199 10.45 19.95 -13.65
N LYS A 200 9.16 19.99 -13.30
CA LYS A 200 8.46 21.18 -12.78
C LYS A 200 8.45 21.25 -11.25
N SER A 201 8.95 20.23 -10.55
CA SER A 201 8.94 20.21 -9.09
C SER A 201 9.99 21.13 -8.49
N THR A 202 9.69 21.73 -7.36
CA THR A 202 10.64 22.50 -6.53
C THR A 202 10.78 21.80 -5.17
N PRO A 203 11.88 22.03 -4.43
CA PRO A 203 11.99 21.51 -3.07
C PRO A 203 10.77 21.85 -2.20
N GLN A 204 10.31 23.11 -2.26
CA GLN A 204 9.18 23.59 -1.48
C GLN A 204 7.86 22.88 -1.86
N ASN A 205 7.62 22.64 -3.16
CA ASN A 205 6.37 21.99 -3.55
C ASN A 205 6.36 20.49 -3.26
N LEU A 206 7.53 19.83 -3.27
CA LEU A 206 7.68 18.43 -2.88
C LEU A 206 7.53 18.26 -1.37
N GLU A 207 8.08 19.19 -0.59
CA GLU A 207 7.88 19.22 0.86
C GLU A 207 6.42 19.47 1.22
N ALA A 208 5.78 20.47 0.60
CA ALA A 208 4.36 20.75 0.80
C ALA A 208 3.48 19.54 0.48
N TRP A 209 3.82 18.79 -0.58
CA TRP A 209 3.14 17.54 -0.91
C TRP A 209 3.17 16.53 0.23
N VAL A 210 4.37 16.25 0.75
CA VAL A 210 4.58 15.26 1.81
C VAL A 210 3.85 15.69 3.07
N ASN A 211 3.93 16.97 3.43
CA ASN A 211 3.22 17.50 4.60
C ASN A 211 1.71 17.36 4.45
N THR A 212 1.14 17.67 3.28
CA THR A 212 -0.29 17.43 3.02
C THR A 212 -0.66 15.96 3.19
N LEU A 213 0.11 15.03 2.62
CA LEU A 213 -0.17 13.59 2.77
C LEU A 213 -0.20 13.15 4.24
N ILE A 214 0.76 13.64 5.05
CA ILE A 214 0.81 13.37 6.50
C ILE A 214 -0.42 13.95 7.21
N GLU A 215 -0.79 15.19 6.90
CA GLU A 215 -1.92 15.88 7.53
C GLU A 215 -3.27 15.25 7.19
N THR A 216 -3.41 14.74 5.97
CA THR A 216 -4.67 14.16 5.46
C THR A 216 -4.73 12.63 5.56
N ASN A 217 -3.69 11.99 6.09
CA ASN A 217 -3.51 10.54 6.12
C ASN A 217 -3.70 9.86 4.73
N ASP A 218 -3.23 10.51 3.67
CA ASP A 218 -3.49 10.07 2.29
C ASP A 218 -2.32 9.28 1.68
N TRP A 219 -2.59 8.59 0.58
CA TRP A 219 -1.59 7.87 -0.19
C TRP A 219 -1.15 8.68 -1.40
N GLY A 220 0.11 9.08 -1.41
CA GLY A 220 0.72 9.78 -2.54
C GLY A 220 1.35 8.81 -3.54
N VAL A 221 1.04 9.00 -4.84
CA VAL A 221 1.74 8.30 -5.93
C VAL A 221 2.57 9.30 -6.72
N GLY A 222 3.88 9.30 -6.53
CA GLY A 222 4.82 10.11 -7.29
C GLY A 222 5.17 9.43 -8.62
N MET A 223 5.17 10.20 -9.71
CA MET A 223 5.49 9.73 -11.06
C MET A 223 6.58 10.59 -11.68
N THR A 224 7.61 9.94 -12.22
CA THR A 224 8.55 10.54 -13.18
C THR A 224 8.87 9.52 -14.27
N HIS A 225 9.55 9.92 -15.33
CA HIS A 225 10.13 8.98 -16.29
C HIS A 225 11.65 9.05 -16.16
N GLY A 226 12.20 10.22 -16.48
CA GLY A 226 13.63 10.51 -16.44
C GLY A 226 14.15 11.09 -15.13
N LEU A 227 15.45 10.96 -14.92
CA LEU A 227 16.26 11.79 -14.06
C LEU A 227 17.12 12.76 -14.87
N THR A 228 17.91 12.27 -15.83
CA THR A 228 18.81 13.09 -16.66
C THR A 228 18.34 13.20 -18.11
N TYR A 229 17.57 12.23 -18.60
CA TYR A 229 17.02 12.23 -19.96
C TYR A 229 15.60 11.66 -19.99
N GLY A 230 14.94 11.74 -21.15
CA GLY A 230 13.56 11.30 -21.31
C GLY A 230 12.53 12.32 -20.82
N TYR A 231 11.27 11.91 -20.85
CA TYR A 231 10.15 12.80 -20.54
C TYR A 231 10.15 13.23 -19.06
N ASP A 232 9.80 14.50 -18.81
CA ASP A 232 9.67 15.08 -17.47
C ASP A 232 10.91 14.90 -16.58
N ALA A 233 12.10 14.72 -17.17
CA ALA A 233 13.33 14.53 -16.42
C ALA A 233 13.63 15.68 -15.45
N PHE A 234 14.24 15.36 -14.31
CA PHE A 234 14.65 16.38 -13.36
C PHE A 234 15.71 17.28 -13.99
N ARG A 235 15.54 18.61 -13.89
CA ARG A 235 16.58 19.56 -14.33
C ARG A 235 17.90 19.39 -13.57
N ASN A 236 17.81 18.89 -12.35
CA ASN A 236 18.93 18.49 -11.51
C ASN A 236 18.52 17.25 -10.71
N PRO A 237 19.08 16.06 -10.98
CA PRO A 237 18.78 14.83 -10.23
C PRO A 237 18.98 14.94 -8.72
N GLN A 238 19.88 15.81 -8.26
CA GLN A 238 20.12 16.04 -6.83
C GLN A 238 18.84 16.44 -6.09
N ARG A 239 17.93 17.18 -6.75
CA ARG A 239 16.64 17.55 -6.18
C ARG A 239 15.81 16.33 -5.76
N PHE A 240 15.89 15.25 -6.54
CA PHE A 240 15.16 14.03 -6.20
C PHE A 240 15.81 13.33 -4.99
N TRP A 241 17.14 13.30 -4.92
CA TRP A 241 17.86 12.73 -3.77
C TRP A 241 17.58 13.48 -2.48
N ASP A 242 17.64 14.82 -2.51
CA ASP A 242 17.32 15.67 -1.36
C ASP A 242 15.88 15.43 -0.88
N HIS A 243 14.94 15.27 -1.81
CA HIS A 243 13.56 14.93 -1.49
C HIS A 243 13.44 13.55 -0.81
N LEU A 244 14.12 12.52 -1.31
CA LEU A 244 14.12 11.20 -0.69
C LEU A 244 14.74 11.22 0.72
N ASP A 245 15.78 12.03 0.95
CA ASP A 245 16.38 12.22 2.28
C ASP A 245 15.40 12.87 3.25
N GLN A 246 14.65 13.88 2.81
CA GLN A 246 13.61 14.51 3.62
C GLN A 246 12.46 13.57 3.96
N VAL A 247 12.09 12.66 3.05
CA VAL A 247 11.08 11.62 3.29
C VAL A 247 11.61 10.57 4.25
N LYS A 248 12.86 10.12 4.08
CA LYS A 248 13.51 9.17 4.97
C LYS A 248 13.63 9.72 6.40
N ALA A 249 13.92 11.00 6.55
CA ALA A 249 13.95 11.67 7.86
C ALA A 249 12.59 11.70 8.58
N LYS A 250 11.48 11.40 7.88
CA LYS A 250 10.12 11.29 8.42
C LYS A 250 9.59 9.86 8.38
N GLU A 251 10.48 8.86 8.38
CA GLU A 251 10.09 7.43 8.31
C GLU A 251 9.27 6.95 9.51
N ASP A 252 9.26 7.70 10.63
CA ASP A 252 8.37 7.46 11.76
C ASP A 252 6.90 7.68 11.38
N LYS A 253 6.62 8.54 10.40
CA LYS A 253 5.27 8.92 9.94
C LYS A 253 4.91 8.40 8.55
N ILE A 254 5.88 8.13 7.70
CA ILE A 254 5.66 7.79 6.29
C ILE A 254 6.02 6.33 6.03
N TRP A 255 5.09 5.59 5.41
CA TRP A 255 5.41 4.33 4.76
C TRP A 255 5.79 4.57 3.30
N VAL A 256 7.06 4.37 2.94
CA VAL A 256 7.46 4.31 1.52
C VAL A 256 7.36 2.85 1.07
N GLY A 257 6.38 2.56 0.22
CA GLY A 257 6.11 1.22 -0.30
C GLY A 257 5.96 1.24 -1.81
N THR A 258 6.15 0.09 -2.46
CA THR A 258 5.83 -0.08 -3.88
C THR A 258 4.34 0.18 -4.11
N PHE A 259 3.97 0.55 -5.35
CA PHE A 259 2.57 0.77 -5.71
C PHE A 259 1.71 -0.48 -5.45
N ARG A 260 2.24 -1.69 -5.73
CA ARG A 260 1.59 -2.97 -5.42
C ARG A 260 1.29 -3.12 -3.94
N GLU A 261 2.28 -2.94 -3.07
CA GLU A 261 2.12 -3.14 -1.62
C GLU A 261 1.07 -2.19 -1.05
N VAL A 262 1.15 -0.90 -1.39
CA VAL A 262 0.21 0.09 -0.84
C VAL A 262 -1.20 -0.10 -1.43
N ALA A 263 -1.32 -0.41 -2.72
CA ALA A 263 -2.61 -0.72 -3.35
C ALA A 263 -3.29 -1.93 -2.69
N ALA A 264 -2.54 -3.03 -2.52
CA ALA A 264 -3.04 -4.24 -1.89
C ALA A 264 -3.45 -3.98 -0.44
N TYR A 265 -2.57 -3.35 0.37
CA TYR A 265 -2.87 -3.04 1.77
C TYR A 265 -4.16 -2.22 1.94
N VAL A 266 -4.35 -1.17 1.12
CA VAL A 266 -5.55 -0.31 1.21
C VAL A 266 -6.82 -1.10 0.89
N GLU A 267 -6.79 -1.94 -0.14
CA GLU A 267 -7.92 -2.79 -0.53
C GLU A 267 -8.20 -3.88 0.53
N GLU A 268 -7.16 -4.56 1.01
CA GLU A 268 -7.24 -5.60 2.05
C GLU A 268 -7.79 -5.04 3.36
N LYS A 269 -7.30 -3.87 3.79
CA LYS A 269 -7.85 -3.16 4.94
C LYS A 269 -9.32 -2.82 4.72
N GLY A 270 -9.69 -2.33 3.54
CA GLY A 270 -11.06 -1.95 3.22
C GLY A 270 -12.03 -3.14 3.26
N ALA A 271 -11.56 -4.31 2.81
CA ALA A 271 -12.35 -5.53 2.69
C ALA A 271 -12.33 -6.42 3.96
N THR A 272 -11.38 -6.23 4.86
CA THR A 272 -11.26 -7.03 6.10
C THR A 272 -12.41 -6.74 7.06
N GLN A 273 -12.93 -7.78 7.70
CA GLN A 273 -13.81 -7.69 8.86
C GLN A 273 -13.13 -8.33 10.07
N LEU A 274 -13.39 -7.80 11.25
CA LEU A 274 -12.90 -8.35 12.51
C LEU A 274 -14.06 -8.71 13.43
N ASP A 275 -14.15 -9.99 13.79
CA ASP A 275 -14.99 -10.47 14.89
C ASP A 275 -14.19 -10.54 16.17
N ILE A 276 -14.66 -9.86 17.21
CA ILE A 276 -13.91 -9.64 18.45
C ILE A 276 -14.72 -10.13 19.64
N VAL A 277 -14.15 -11.09 20.37
CA VAL A 277 -14.65 -11.53 21.68
C VAL A 277 -13.74 -10.97 22.76
N CYS A 278 -14.31 -10.20 23.69
CA CYS A 278 -13.60 -9.70 24.87
C CYS A 278 -14.04 -10.49 26.11
N GLU A 279 -13.07 -11.14 26.78
CA GLU A 279 -13.27 -11.85 28.05
C GLU A 279 -12.20 -11.40 29.05
N LYS A 280 -12.62 -10.66 30.09
CA LYS A 280 -11.70 -10.05 31.08
C LYS A 280 -10.63 -9.19 30.38
N ASN A 281 -9.37 -9.64 30.34
CA ASN A 281 -8.23 -8.97 29.70
C ASN A 281 -7.71 -9.73 28.47
N HIS A 282 -8.48 -10.68 27.97
CA HIS A 282 -8.16 -11.46 26.78
C HIS A 282 -9.09 -11.02 25.64
N LEU A 283 -8.50 -10.58 24.53
CA LEU A 283 -9.22 -10.33 23.29
C LEU A 283 -8.91 -11.48 22.32
N ARG A 284 -9.97 -12.07 21.77
CA ARG A 284 -9.88 -13.00 20.64
C ARG A 284 -10.41 -12.29 19.42
N ILE A 285 -9.54 -12.03 18.45
CA ILE A 285 -9.85 -11.25 17.25
C ILE A 285 -9.74 -12.20 16.06
N THR A 286 -10.84 -12.42 15.35
CA THR A 286 -10.89 -13.29 14.17
C THR A 286 -10.99 -12.41 12.94
N PRO A 287 -9.92 -12.31 12.12
CA PRO A 287 -10.01 -11.60 10.87
C PRO A 287 -10.69 -12.45 9.80
N GLU A 288 -11.47 -11.80 8.95
CA GLU A 288 -12.04 -12.38 7.73
C GLU A 288 -11.76 -11.45 6.56
N LEU A 289 -11.14 -11.97 5.52
CA LEU A 289 -10.88 -11.27 4.27
C LEU A 289 -11.32 -12.15 3.09
N THR A 290 -12.19 -11.61 2.25
CA THR A 290 -12.83 -12.34 1.14
C THR A 290 -12.17 -12.11 -0.22
N LEU A 291 -11.14 -11.25 -0.27
CA LEU A 291 -10.36 -11.02 -1.47
C LEU A 291 -9.58 -12.28 -1.88
N ASP A 292 -9.19 -12.35 -3.15
CA ASP A 292 -8.39 -13.46 -3.68
C ASP A 292 -7.02 -13.53 -2.99
N LYS A 293 -6.82 -14.59 -2.19
CA LYS A 293 -5.61 -14.84 -1.39
C LYS A 293 -4.34 -15.12 -2.21
N GLU A 294 -4.45 -15.30 -3.52
CA GLU A 294 -3.27 -15.42 -4.41
C GLU A 294 -2.82 -14.04 -4.94
N LEU A 295 -3.69 -13.03 -4.87
CA LEU A 295 -3.43 -11.67 -5.32
C LEU A 295 -3.13 -10.73 -4.16
N PHE A 296 -3.95 -10.80 -3.12
CA PHE A 296 -3.92 -9.97 -1.93
C PHE A 296 -3.29 -10.78 -0.81
N ILE A 297 -2.12 -10.33 -0.34
CA ILE A 297 -1.27 -11.09 0.59
C ILE A 297 -0.61 -10.21 1.64
N GLU A 298 -0.98 -8.93 1.73
CA GLU A 298 -0.29 -8.02 2.63
C GLU A 298 -0.72 -8.26 4.08
N PRO A 299 0.22 -8.38 5.02
CA PRO A 299 -0.13 -8.33 6.42
C PRO A 299 -0.69 -6.94 6.76
N LEU A 300 -1.74 -6.93 7.58
CA LEU A 300 -2.37 -5.70 8.05
C LEU A 300 -1.85 -5.35 9.44
N THR A 301 -1.82 -4.05 9.77
CA THR A 301 -1.38 -3.60 11.09
C THR A 301 -2.58 -3.34 11.99
N LEU A 302 -2.66 -4.01 13.14
CA LEU A 302 -3.63 -3.72 14.18
C LEU A 302 -3.05 -2.75 15.22
N VAL A 303 -3.87 -1.79 15.65
CA VAL A 303 -3.56 -0.84 16.71
C VAL A 303 -4.54 -1.04 17.87
N ILE A 304 -4.01 -1.19 19.07
CA ILE A 304 -4.77 -1.22 20.31
C ILE A 304 -4.31 -0.04 21.16
N LYS A 305 -5.11 1.03 21.23
CA LYS A 305 -4.82 2.21 22.07
C LYS A 305 -5.38 2.03 23.47
N GLY A 306 -4.59 2.39 24.47
CA GLY A 306 -4.95 2.37 25.88
C GLY A 306 -3.74 2.76 26.75
N LYS A 307 -3.90 3.78 27.61
CA LYS A 307 -2.81 4.33 28.44
C LYS A 307 -2.28 3.35 29.50
N GLN A 308 -3.00 2.26 29.73
CA GLN A 308 -2.74 1.29 30.78
C GLN A 308 -2.06 -0.01 30.29
N ILE A 309 -1.70 -0.12 28.99
CA ILE A 309 -1.04 -1.33 28.46
C ILE A 309 0.40 -1.40 28.97
N LYS A 310 0.61 -2.10 30.09
CA LYS A 310 1.96 -2.32 30.64
C LYS A 310 2.67 -3.48 29.96
N LYS A 311 1.92 -4.54 29.67
CA LYS A 311 2.45 -5.71 28.97
C LYS A 311 1.39 -6.31 28.06
N ILE A 312 1.82 -6.72 26.87
CA ILE A 312 0.96 -7.34 25.88
C ILE A 312 1.66 -8.56 25.29
N SER A 313 0.89 -9.62 25.04
CA SER A 313 1.34 -10.78 24.28
C SER A 313 0.31 -11.10 23.21
N VAL A 314 0.78 -11.20 21.96
CA VAL A 314 -0.06 -11.47 20.81
C VAL A 314 0.40 -12.75 20.14
N ARG A 315 -0.54 -13.62 19.79
CA ARG A 315 -0.30 -14.81 18.97
C ARG A 315 -1.34 -14.92 17.87
N GLN A 316 -0.95 -15.46 16.73
CA GLN A 316 -1.85 -15.89 15.66
C GLN A 316 -1.31 -17.20 15.09
N ASP A 317 -2.21 -18.17 14.84
CA ASP A 317 -1.85 -19.49 14.29
C ASP A 317 -0.73 -20.18 15.07
N GLY A 318 -0.78 -20.06 16.41
CA GLY A 318 0.20 -20.63 17.33
C GLY A 318 1.55 -19.89 17.38
N LYS A 319 1.80 -18.91 16.51
CA LYS A 319 3.05 -18.12 16.47
C LYS A 319 2.91 -16.85 17.29
N LYS A 320 3.95 -16.46 18.02
CA LYS A 320 4.01 -15.17 18.71
C LYS A 320 4.27 -14.07 17.69
N LEU A 321 3.46 -13.02 17.69
CA LEU A 321 3.65 -11.86 16.83
C LEU A 321 4.54 -10.83 17.54
N PRO A 322 5.49 -10.18 16.83
CA PRO A 322 6.20 -9.01 17.34
C PRO A 322 5.21 -7.89 17.65
N VAL A 323 5.40 -7.19 18.78
CA VAL A 323 4.56 -6.06 19.18
C VAL A 323 5.46 -4.87 19.46
N LEU A 324 5.16 -3.74 18.81
CA LEU A 324 5.72 -2.44 19.13
C LEU A 324 4.83 -1.80 20.19
N LEU A 325 5.37 -1.67 21.41
CA LEU A 325 4.69 -1.05 22.52
C LEU A 325 5.13 0.41 22.65
N HIS A 326 4.16 1.32 22.58
CA HIS A 326 4.31 2.74 22.84
C HIS A 326 3.62 3.10 24.16
N THR A 327 3.80 4.34 24.62
CA THR A 327 3.23 4.83 25.89
C THR A 327 1.70 4.72 25.94
N ASP A 328 1.02 4.86 24.81
CA ASP A 328 -0.44 4.93 24.72
C ASP A 328 -1.07 3.88 23.80
N LYS A 329 -0.27 3.02 23.17
CA LYS A 329 -0.76 2.03 22.19
C LYS A 329 0.18 0.84 22.02
N ALA A 330 -0.38 -0.28 21.59
CA ALA A 330 0.37 -1.41 21.05
C ALA A 330 0.05 -1.56 19.55
N VAL A 331 1.07 -1.86 18.76
CA VAL A 331 1.00 -1.99 17.30
C VAL A 331 1.63 -3.32 16.89
N PHE A 332 0.94 -4.10 16.06
CA PHE A 332 1.46 -5.37 15.53
C PHE A 332 0.83 -5.71 14.19
N ASP A 333 1.57 -6.44 13.37
CA ASP A 333 1.08 -6.94 12.09
C ASP A 333 0.41 -8.30 12.26
N PHE A 334 -0.63 -8.58 11.50
CA PHE A 334 -1.37 -9.86 11.49
C PHE A 334 -1.67 -10.30 10.06
N ASN A 335 -1.86 -11.61 9.88
CA ASN A 335 -2.33 -12.18 8.62
C ASN A 335 -3.86 -12.04 8.53
N PRO A 336 -4.43 -11.29 7.57
CA PRO A 336 -5.88 -11.14 7.45
C PRO A 336 -6.60 -12.42 7.01
N TYR A 337 -5.88 -13.42 6.47
CA TYR A 337 -6.40 -14.76 6.18
C TYR A 337 -6.09 -15.78 7.30
N GLY A 338 -5.38 -15.35 8.35
CA GLY A 338 -4.98 -16.22 9.45
C GLY A 338 -6.14 -16.55 10.38
N GLY A 339 -5.90 -17.48 11.30
CA GLY A 339 -6.85 -17.81 12.35
C GLY A 339 -6.97 -16.73 13.42
N VAL A 340 -7.57 -17.14 14.55
CA VAL A 340 -7.80 -16.27 15.71
C VAL A 340 -6.48 -15.66 16.22
N ILE A 341 -6.50 -14.35 16.40
CA ILE A 341 -5.46 -13.58 17.08
C ILE A 341 -5.81 -13.55 18.57
N GLU A 342 -4.95 -14.14 19.39
CA GLU A 342 -5.05 -14.14 20.85
C GLU A 342 -4.23 -13.00 21.44
N VAL A 343 -4.90 -12.00 22.03
CA VAL A 343 -4.27 -10.84 22.66
C VAL A 343 -4.49 -10.87 24.16
N ASN A 344 -3.39 -11.02 24.90
CA ASN A 344 -3.41 -10.99 26.37
C ASN A 344 -2.87 -9.65 26.86
N LEU A 345 -3.74 -8.84 27.47
CA LEU A 345 -3.41 -7.56 28.10
C LEU A 345 -3.09 -7.83 29.58
N LYS A 346 -1.93 -7.36 30.06
CA LYS A 346 -1.43 -7.58 31.42
C LYS A 346 -1.05 -6.28 32.11
#